data_AF-A0A6G7ZX87-F1
#
_entry.id   AF-A0A6G7ZX87-F1
#
_cell.length_a   1.000
_cell.length_b   1.000
_cell.length_c   1.000
_cell.angle_alpha   90.00
_cell.angle_beta   90.00
_cell.angle_gamma   90.00
#
_symmetry.space_group_name_H-M   'P 1'
#
loop_
_entity.id
_entity.type
_entity.pdbx_description
1 polymer ?
#
loop_
_entity_poly.entity_id
_entity_poly.type
_entity_poly.pdbx_seq_one_letter_code
_entity_poly.pdbx_strand_id
1 'polypeptide(L)'
;MSDSSNIIRGVLIQVADARLLLPNATIAEVLSYADPEPVADAPDWLLGRIRWRGWQLPLVAFSRFTGIADERGGLGSKVIVLKALGGDPKHPFFALLTQGFPRLVTVTEAALTSDSDDAAVPEGVLARVRLNEDDALLPDLVALEEKIGEALAIAA
;
A
#
# COMPACT_ATOMS: atom_id res chain seq x y z
N MET A 1 -36.01 -12.87 -4.78
CA MET A 1 -35.21 -11.94 -3.95
C MET A 1 -33.84 -11.90 -4.58
N SER A 2 -33.53 -10.85 -5.34
CA SER A 2 -32.20 -10.72 -5.94
C SER A 2 -31.28 -10.17 -4.86
N ASP A 3 -30.57 -11.07 -4.17
CA ASP A 3 -29.42 -10.66 -3.37
C ASP A 3 -28.45 -9.97 -4.32
N SER A 4 -28.44 -8.64 -4.28
CA SER A 4 -27.40 -7.84 -4.91
C SER A 4 -26.20 -7.89 -3.97
N SER A 5 -25.63 -9.08 -3.80
CA SER A 5 -24.37 -9.28 -3.09
C SER A 5 -23.34 -8.38 -3.78
N ASN A 6 -22.90 -7.34 -3.07
CA ASN A 6 -21.99 -6.35 -3.63
C ASN A 6 -20.60 -7.00 -3.78
N ILE A 7 -20.24 -7.37 -5.01
CA ILE A 7 -18.97 -8.05 -5.32
C ILE A 7 -17.96 -7.01 -5.78
N ILE A 8 -16.83 -6.92 -5.08
CA ILE A 8 -15.75 -6.00 -5.39
C ILE A 8 -14.49 -6.79 -5.75
N ARG A 9 -13.74 -6.33 -6.77
CA ARG A 9 -12.41 -6.86 -7.08
C ARG A 9 -11.38 -6.20 -6.16
N GLY A 10 -10.77 -7.01 -5.30
CA GLY A 10 -9.70 -6.61 -4.41
C GLY A 10 -8.36 -7.17 -4.85
N VAL A 11 -7.31 -6.71 -4.19
CA VAL A 11 -5.94 -7.18 -4.35
C VAL A 11 -5.35 -7.35 -2.97
N LEU A 12 -4.84 -8.56 -2.70
CA LEU A 12 -4.05 -8.84 -1.50
C LEU A 12 -2.57 -8.65 -1.83
N ILE A 13 -1.91 -7.78 -1.08
CA ILE A 13 -0.51 -7.41 -1.26
C ILE A 13 0.24 -7.90 -0.04
N GLN A 14 1.20 -8.81 -0.23
CA GLN A 14 2.10 -9.19 0.85
C GLN A 14 3.15 -8.08 1.02
N VAL A 15 3.22 -7.54 2.23
CA VAL A 15 4.36 -6.77 2.75
C VAL A 15 4.96 -7.58 3.89
N ALA A 16 6.14 -7.24 4.40
CA ALA A 16 6.87 -8.02 5.42
C ALA A 16 6.02 -8.95 6.32
N ASP A 17 5.56 -8.48 7.48
CA ASP A 17 4.81 -9.31 8.44
C ASP A 17 3.29 -9.07 8.34
N ALA A 18 2.80 -8.54 7.22
CA ALA A 18 1.39 -8.20 7.04
C ALA A 18 0.90 -8.34 5.60
N ARG A 19 -0.42 -8.30 5.42
CA ARG A 19 -1.05 -8.24 4.10
C ARG A 19 -1.92 -7.01 4.01
N LEU A 20 -1.89 -6.33 2.88
CA LEU A 20 -2.76 -5.20 2.60
C LEU A 20 -3.88 -5.64 1.68
N LEU A 21 -5.11 -5.24 1.97
CA LEU A 21 -6.25 -5.42 1.08
C LEU A 21 -6.65 -4.07 0.48
N LEU A 22 -6.57 -3.97 -0.84
CA LEU A 22 -6.92 -2.77 -1.58
C LEU A 22 -7.89 -3.08 -2.73
N PRO A 23 -8.77 -2.13 -3.13
CA PRO A 23 -9.52 -2.27 -4.37
C PRO A 23 -8.58 -2.36 -5.57
N ASN A 24 -8.83 -3.27 -6.50
CA ASN A 24 -8.00 -3.42 -7.70
C ASN A 24 -7.91 -2.13 -8.54
N ALA A 25 -8.93 -1.27 -8.47
CA ALA A 25 -8.96 0.00 -9.18
C ALA A 25 -7.85 0.99 -8.75
N THR A 26 -7.28 0.81 -7.54
CA THR A 26 -6.17 1.62 -7.01
C THR A 26 -4.84 1.28 -7.66
N ILE A 27 -4.67 0.06 -8.17
CA ILE A 27 -3.42 -0.40 -8.78
C ILE A 27 -3.31 0.16 -10.20
N ALA A 28 -2.21 0.84 -10.49
CA ALA A 28 -1.86 1.31 -11.83
C ALA A 28 -0.95 0.32 -12.57
N GLU A 29 0.07 -0.22 -11.89
CA GLU A 29 1.02 -1.17 -12.48
C GLU A 29 1.76 -1.96 -11.39
N VAL A 30 2.30 -3.13 -11.75
CA VAL A 30 3.22 -3.91 -10.92
C VAL A 30 4.54 -4.05 -11.65
N LEU A 31 5.63 -3.68 -10.98
CA LEU A 31 6.97 -3.61 -11.52
C LEU A 31 7.92 -4.55 -10.77
N SER A 32 9.01 -4.93 -11.42
CA SER A 32 10.16 -5.52 -10.72
C SER A 32 10.81 -4.47 -9.81
N TYR A 33 11.24 -4.89 -8.63
CA TYR A 33 12.03 -4.03 -7.75
C TYR A 33 13.40 -3.73 -8.37
N ALA A 34 13.81 -2.47 -8.27
CA ALA A 34 15.16 -1.98 -8.48
C ALA A 34 15.43 -0.92 -7.41
N ASP A 35 16.70 -0.75 -7.05
CA ASP A 35 17.05 0.21 -6.00
C ASP A 35 16.62 1.64 -6.41
N PRO A 36 15.87 2.34 -5.55
CA PRO A 36 15.40 3.69 -5.83
C PRO A 36 16.54 4.71 -5.74
N GLU A 37 16.36 5.86 -6.40
CA GLU A 37 17.22 7.03 -6.20
C GLU A 37 16.99 7.58 -4.78
N PRO A 38 18.04 7.71 -3.95
CA PRO A 38 17.87 8.12 -2.55
C PRO A 38 17.37 9.56 -2.44
N VAL A 39 16.59 9.82 -1.39
CA VAL A 39 16.13 11.16 -1.02
C VAL A 39 16.85 11.57 0.26
N ALA A 40 17.52 12.72 0.24
CA ALA A 40 18.26 13.22 1.40
C ALA A 40 17.30 13.56 2.55
N ASP A 41 17.73 13.30 3.79
CA ASP A 41 16.96 13.58 5.02
C ASP A 41 15.55 12.97 5.04
N ALA A 42 15.32 11.93 4.23
CA ALA A 42 14.06 11.21 4.19
C ALA A 42 13.90 10.30 5.42
N PRO A 43 12.67 10.12 5.91
CA PRO A 43 12.39 9.09 6.89
C PRO A 43 12.66 7.69 6.30
N ASP A 44 12.96 6.73 7.16
CA ASP A 44 13.39 5.37 6.78
C ASP A 44 12.35 4.56 5.99
N TRP A 45 11.08 4.90 6.11
CA TRP A 45 9.99 4.31 5.34
C TRP A 45 9.89 4.85 3.91
N LEU A 46 10.47 6.02 3.61
CA LEU A 46 10.58 6.56 2.26
C LEU A 46 11.90 6.08 1.65
N LEU A 47 11.85 4.97 0.93
CA LEU A 47 13.05 4.30 0.40
C LEU A 47 13.78 5.12 -0.66
N GLY A 48 13.08 6.03 -1.32
CA GLY A 48 13.63 6.91 -2.34
C GLY A 48 12.61 7.21 -3.44
N ARG A 49 13.11 7.49 -4.65
CA ARG A 49 12.30 7.76 -5.84
C ARG A 49 12.58 6.76 -6.95
N ILE A 50 11.55 6.38 -7.69
CA ILE A 50 11.65 5.54 -8.89
C ILE A 50 11.12 6.28 -10.10
N ARG A 51 11.64 5.93 -11.29
CA ARG A 51 11.10 6.42 -12.56
C ARG A 51 9.98 5.51 -13.06
N TRP A 52 8.80 6.06 -13.36
CA TRP A 52 7.71 5.31 -13.97
C TRP A 52 6.93 6.19 -14.96
N ARG A 53 6.93 5.80 -16.25
CA ARG A 53 6.19 6.51 -17.33
C ARG A 53 6.41 8.04 -17.36
N GLY A 54 7.65 8.48 -17.11
CA GLY A 54 8.02 9.90 -17.05
C GLY A 54 7.80 10.58 -15.69
N TRP A 55 7.12 9.92 -14.74
CA TRP A 55 6.96 10.38 -13.37
C TRP A 55 8.14 9.96 -12.48
N GLN A 56 8.45 10.79 -11.49
CA GLN A 56 9.27 10.43 -10.35
C GLN A 56 8.34 10.09 -9.19
N LEU A 57 8.28 8.81 -8.82
CA LEU A 57 7.37 8.35 -7.78
C LEU A 57 8.13 8.11 -6.47
N PRO A 58 7.61 8.56 -5.32
CA PRO A 58 8.11 8.12 -4.03
C PRO A 58 7.84 6.62 -3.86
N LEU A 59 8.85 5.86 -3.43
CA LEU A 59 8.73 4.44 -3.09
C LEU A 59 8.72 4.28 -1.58
N VAL A 60 7.64 3.70 -1.05
CA VAL A 60 7.41 3.54 0.38
C VAL A 60 7.48 2.07 0.81
N ALA A 61 8.13 1.82 1.94
CA ALA A 61 8.04 0.58 2.70
C ALA A 61 6.91 0.71 3.74
N PHE A 62 5.72 0.20 3.42
CA PHE A 62 4.54 0.34 4.28
C PHE A 62 4.75 -0.27 5.67
N SER A 63 5.46 -1.40 5.76
CA SER A 63 5.70 -2.05 7.05
C SER A 63 6.58 -1.21 7.98
N ARG A 64 7.50 -0.39 7.42
CA ARG A 64 8.29 0.57 8.20
C ARG A 64 7.45 1.76 8.64
N PHE A 65 6.67 2.30 7.70
CA PHE A 65 5.78 3.44 7.96
C PHE A 65 4.84 3.16 9.14
N THR A 66 4.29 1.95 9.20
CA THR A 66 3.35 1.53 10.23
C THR A 66 4.03 0.93 11.48
N GLY A 67 5.37 0.83 11.48
CA GLY A 67 6.13 0.22 12.58
C GLY A 67 5.96 -1.29 12.75
N ILE A 68 5.37 -1.98 11.76
CA ILE A 68 5.12 -3.43 11.79
C ILE A 68 6.42 -4.22 11.66
N ALA A 69 7.30 -3.83 10.73
CA ALA A 69 8.55 -4.55 10.46
C ALA A 69 9.59 -3.68 9.74
N ASP A 70 10.88 -4.02 9.88
CA ASP A 70 11.97 -3.43 9.08
C ASP A 70 12.01 -4.04 7.67
N GLU A 71 11.12 -3.57 6.79
CA GLU A 71 11.01 -4.05 5.42
C GLU A 71 12.02 -3.41 4.48
N ARG A 72 12.80 -4.24 3.78
CA ARG A 72 13.81 -3.82 2.78
C ARG A 72 13.52 -4.46 1.44
N GLY A 73 13.82 -3.73 0.37
CA GLY A 73 13.77 -4.27 -0.98
C GLY A 73 14.89 -5.28 -1.21
N GLY A 74 14.70 -6.16 -2.20
CA GLY A 74 15.69 -7.17 -2.55
C GLY A 74 15.21 -8.15 -3.62
N LEU A 75 15.90 -9.28 -3.72
CA LEU A 75 15.54 -10.33 -4.66
C LEU A 75 14.13 -10.86 -4.36
N GLY A 76 13.28 -10.91 -5.39
CA GLY A 76 11.90 -11.39 -5.26
C GLY A 76 10.88 -10.28 -4.94
N SER A 77 11.32 -9.15 -4.40
CA SER A 77 10.45 -7.98 -4.17
C SER A 77 9.83 -7.48 -5.48
N LYS A 78 8.66 -6.86 -5.34
CA LYS A 78 7.98 -6.11 -6.40
C LYS A 78 7.70 -4.71 -5.92
N VAL A 79 7.34 -3.87 -6.87
CA VAL A 79 6.85 -2.53 -6.61
C VAL A 79 5.46 -2.44 -7.21
N ILE A 80 4.49 -2.00 -6.42
CA ILE A 80 3.16 -1.67 -6.93
C ILE A 80 3.03 -0.16 -7.04
N VAL A 81 2.56 0.31 -8.19
CA VAL A 81 2.23 1.71 -8.39
C VAL A 81 0.75 1.90 -8.06
N LEU A 82 0.45 2.79 -7.13
CA LEU A 82 -0.88 3.14 -6.69
C LEU A 82 -1.28 4.51 -7.22
N LYS A 83 -2.55 4.66 -7.59
CA LYS A 83 -3.17 5.96 -7.83
C LYS A 83 -3.36 6.68 -6.51
N ALA A 84 -2.95 7.95 -6.47
CA ALA A 84 -3.23 8.82 -5.37
C ALA A 84 -4.73 9.17 -5.32
N LEU A 85 -5.29 9.29 -4.11
CA LEU A 85 -6.69 9.61 -3.85
C LEU A 85 -6.88 11.08 -3.42
N GLY A 86 -5.82 11.77 -3.00
CA GLY A 86 -5.82 13.14 -2.50
C GLY A 86 -6.00 14.23 -3.56
N GLY A 87 -6.01 13.88 -4.84
CA GLY A 87 -6.37 14.80 -5.93
C GLY A 87 -5.30 15.83 -6.31
N ASP A 88 -4.06 15.72 -5.81
CA ASP A 88 -2.94 16.55 -6.28
C ASP A 88 -2.47 16.09 -7.68
N PRO A 89 -2.67 16.89 -8.74
CA PRO A 89 -2.24 16.52 -10.09
C PRO A 89 -0.73 16.46 -10.25
N LYS A 90 0.06 17.02 -9.32
CA LYS A 90 1.53 16.95 -9.35
C LYS A 90 2.06 15.63 -8.81
N HIS A 91 1.30 14.98 -7.93
CA HIS A 91 1.65 13.69 -7.34
C HIS A 91 0.49 12.69 -7.46
N PRO A 92 0.05 12.35 -8.69
CA PRO A 92 -1.13 11.51 -8.90
C PRO A 92 -0.88 10.01 -8.63
N PHE A 93 0.36 9.64 -8.30
CA PHE A 93 0.76 8.26 -8.02
C PHE A 93 1.87 8.22 -6.95
N PHE A 94 1.93 7.11 -6.24
CA PHE A 94 3.07 6.72 -5.41
C PHE A 94 3.28 5.21 -5.52
N ALA A 95 4.39 4.71 -5.00
CA ALA A 95 4.75 3.31 -5.11
C ALA A 95 4.91 2.65 -3.73
N LEU A 96 4.50 1.38 -3.61
CA LEU A 96 4.75 0.56 -2.43
C LEU A 96 5.70 -0.58 -2.78
N LEU A 97 6.64 -0.84 -1.88
CA LEU A 97 7.42 -2.06 -1.86
C LEU A 97 6.54 -3.24 -1.41
N THR A 98 6.68 -4.39 -2.07
CA THR A 98 5.93 -5.61 -1.74
C THR A 98 6.83 -6.84 -1.80
N GLN A 99 6.41 -7.91 -1.13
CA GLN A 99 7.04 -9.21 -1.16
C GLN A 99 6.37 -10.11 -2.20
N GLY A 100 6.97 -10.19 -3.38
CA GLY A 100 6.40 -10.94 -4.49
C GLY A 100 5.19 -10.24 -5.13
N PHE A 101 4.46 -10.98 -5.96
CA PHE A 101 3.34 -10.45 -6.72
C PHE A 101 2.07 -10.35 -5.88
N PRO A 102 1.28 -9.28 -6.05
CA PRO A 102 -0.04 -9.19 -5.46
C PRO A 102 -1.00 -10.24 -6.03
N ARG A 103 -1.96 -10.69 -5.22
CA ARG A 103 -2.99 -11.66 -5.62
C ARG A 103 -4.32 -10.94 -5.86
N LEU A 104 -4.90 -11.13 -7.05
CA LEU A 104 -6.27 -10.67 -7.30
C LEU A 104 -7.25 -11.53 -6.49
N VAL A 105 -8.16 -10.87 -5.77
CA VAL A 105 -9.17 -11.53 -4.94
C VAL A 105 -10.57 -10.99 -5.22
N THR A 106 -11.57 -11.77 -4.84
CA THR A 106 -12.97 -11.35 -4.88
C THR A 106 -13.41 -11.08 -3.45
N VAL A 107 -13.89 -9.87 -3.20
CA VAL A 107 -14.39 -9.43 -1.90
C VAL A 107 -15.91 -9.41 -1.97
N THR A 108 -16.54 -10.13 -1.06
CA THR A 108 -18.00 -10.12 -0.85
C THR A 108 -18.26 -9.78 0.61
N GLU A 109 -19.44 -9.26 0.91
CA GLU A 109 -19.84 -8.95 2.29
C GLU A 109 -19.75 -10.17 3.20
N ALA A 110 -20.15 -11.35 2.71
CA ALA A 110 -20.07 -12.60 3.49
C ALA A 110 -18.63 -13.07 3.76
N ALA A 111 -17.67 -12.70 2.91
CA ALA A 111 -16.28 -13.15 3.01
C ALA A 111 -15.38 -12.16 3.78
N LEU A 112 -15.83 -10.91 3.95
CA LEU A 112 -15.06 -9.86 4.60
C LEU A 112 -15.60 -9.62 6.00
N THR A 113 -14.78 -9.88 7.00
CA THR A 113 -15.12 -9.62 8.40
C THR A 113 -14.16 -8.57 8.96
N SER A 114 -14.68 -7.63 9.74
CA SER A 114 -13.83 -6.76 10.56
C SER A 114 -13.30 -7.57 11.73
N ASP A 115 -11.99 -7.49 11.98
CA ASP A 115 -11.46 -8.02 13.21
C ASP A 115 -11.94 -7.13 14.36
N SER A 116 -12.73 -7.69 15.27
CA SER A 116 -13.35 -6.99 16.38
C SER A 116 -12.49 -6.98 17.64
N ASP A 117 -11.25 -7.46 17.57
CA ASP A 117 -10.33 -7.31 18.68
C ASP A 117 -10.06 -5.82 18.95
N ASP A 118 -10.24 -5.40 20.21
CA ASP A 118 -9.94 -4.05 20.72
C ASP A 118 -8.45 -3.65 20.63
N ALA A 119 -7.64 -4.46 19.94
CA ALA A 119 -6.24 -4.18 19.68
C ALA A 119 -6.12 -2.91 18.83
N ALA A 120 -5.32 -1.95 19.30
CA ALA A 120 -5.06 -0.71 18.58
C ALA A 120 -4.60 -0.99 17.14
N VAL A 121 -5.17 -0.26 16.19
CA VAL A 121 -4.80 -0.31 14.78
C VAL A 121 -3.50 0.50 14.58
N PRO A 122 -2.50 0.00 13.82
CA PRO A 122 -1.26 0.75 13.59
C PRO A 122 -1.53 2.09 12.89
N GLU A 123 -0.58 3.03 12.99
CA GLU A 123 -0.63 4.26 12.20
C GLU A 123 -0.76 3.92 10.70
N GLY A 124 -1.56 4.69 9.96
CA GLY A 124 -1.74 4.47 8.53
C GLY A 124 -2.62 3.28 8.15
N VAL A 125 -3.34 2.69 9.11
CA VAL A 125 -4.28 1.59 8.88
C VAL A 125 -5.67 2.00 9.36
N LEU A 126 -6.68 1.78 8.53
CA LEU A 126 -8.09 2.08 8.82
C LEU A 126 -8.75 0.98 9.66
N ALA A 127 -8.46 -0.28 9.33
CA ALA A 127 -9.01 -1.43 10.03
C ALA A 127 -8.17 -2.69 9.80
N ARG A 128 -8.27 -3.62 10.74
CA ARG A 128 -7.92 -5.03 10.54
C ARG A 128 -9.14 -5.77 9.99
N VAL A 129 -8.94 -6.58 8.97
CA VAL A 129 -9.99 -7.36 8.34
C VAL A 129 -9.51 -8.77 8.06
N ARG A 130 -10.43 -9.72 8.01
CA ARG A 130 -10.19 -11.07 7.53
C ARG A 130 -11.01 -11.31 6.28
N LEU A 131 -10.32 -11.67 5.20
CA LEU A 131 -10.93 -12.08 3.94
C LEU A 131 -10.87 -13.60 3.83
N ASN A 132 -11.99 -14.28 4.05
CA ASN A 132 -12.07 -15.73 4.29
C ASN A 132 -11.22 -16.16 5.49
N GLU A 133 -9.99 -16.64 5.26
CA GLU A 133 -9.04 -17.06 6.29
C GLU A 133 -7.75 -16.22 6.27
N ASP A 134 -7.65 -15.25 5.35
CA ASP A 134 -6.49 -14.38 5.23
C ASP A 134 -6.69 -13.12 6.07
N ASP A 135 -5.90 -12.95 7.13
CA ASP A 135 -5.79 -11.69 7.85
C ASP A 135 -5.12 -10.62 6.97
N ALA A 136 -5.69 -9.40 6.98
CA ALA A 136 -5.22 -8.27 6.21
C ALA A 136 -5.50 -6.94 6.89
N LEU A 137 -4.81 -5.91 6.44
CA LEU A 137 -4.96 -4.52 6.86
C LEU A 137 -5.59 -3.73 5.72
N LEU A 138 -6.52 -2.84 6.05
CA LEU A 138 -7.00 -1.80 5.14
C LEU A 138 -6.11 -0.57 5.33
N PRO A 139 -5.17 -0.28 4.43
CA PRO A 139 -4.30 0.88 4.57
C PRO A 139 -5.09 2.18 4.35
N ASP A 140 -4.75 3.22 5.10
CA ASP A 140 -5.21 4.58 4.87
C ASP A 140 -4.32 5.24 3.81
N LEU A 141 -4.75 5.17 2.54
CA LEU A 141 -3.97 5.74 1.44
C LEU A 141 -3.93 7.27 1.47
N VAL A 142 -4.95 7.92 2.03
CA VAL A 142 -5.01 9.39 2.11
C VAL A 142 -4.00 9.88 3.15
N ALA A 143 -4.00 9.29 4.35
CA ALA A 143 -3.03 9.62 5.38
C ALA A 143 -1.60 9.33 4.93
N LEU A 144 -1.39 8.24 4.17
CA LEU A 144 -0.08 7.91 3.62
C LEU A 144 0.39 8.95 2.60
N GLU A 145 -0.49 9.41 1.70
CA GLU A 145 -0.19 10.47 0.73
C GLU A 145 0.20 11.79 1.40
N GLU A 146 -0.51 12.18 2.46
CA GLU A 146 -0.18 13.37 3.25
C GLU A 146 1.23 13.27 3.84
N LYS A 147 1.56 12.12 4.45
CA LYS A 147 2.89 11.85 5.03
C LYS A 147 3.99 11.87 3.97
N ILE A 148 3.73 11.29 2.80
CA ILE A 148 4.64 11.36 1.65
C ILE A 148 4.88 12.82 1.25
N GLY A 149 3.83 13.63 1.14
CA GLY A 149 3.93 15.05 0.81
C GLY A 149 4.79 15.83 1.80
N GLU A 150 4.56 15.63 3.10
CA GLU A 150 5.36 16.23 4.18
C GLU A 150 6.84 15.84 4.06
N ALA A 151 7.15 14.55 3.89
CA ALA A 151 8.51 14.06 3.77
C ALA A 151 9.25 14.61 2.54
N LEU A 152 8.56 14.68 1.39
CA LEU A 152 9.14 15.22 0.16
C LEU A 152 9.35 16.74 0.22
N ALA A 153 8.52 17.48 0.98
CA ALA A 153 8.68 18.92 1.16
C ALA A 153 9.89 19.26 2.05
N ILE A 154 10.22 18.40 3.02
CA ILE A 154 11.41 18.56 3.88
C ILE A 154 12.70 18.28 3.09
N ALA A 155 12.64 17.33 2.15
CA ALA A 155 13.79 16.87 1.37
C ALA A 155 14.05 17.65 0.06
N ALA A 156 13.27 18.71 -0.22
CA ALA A 156 13.36 19.53 -1.42
C ALA A 156 14.16 20.83 -1.19
#